data_AF-A0A8T4NEF8-F1
#
_entry.id   AF-A0A8T4NEF8-F1
#
_cell.length_a   1.000
_cell.length_b   1.000
_cell.length_c   1.000
_cell.angle_alpha   90.00
_cell.angle_beta   90.00
_cell.angle_gamma   90.00
#
_symmetry.space_group_name_H-M   'P 1'
#
loop_
_entity.id
_entity.type
_entity.pdbx_description
1 polymer ?
#
loop_
_entity_poly.entity_id
_entity_poly.type
_entity_poly.pdbx_seq_one_letter_code
_entity_poly.pdbx_strand_id
1 'polypeptide(L)'
;MNLQLQKPMIPLALVPAVFGLLFSAISIICIPAETPKEITTLFGIPWSLIGILGYSGMGISLYMLGENPSNKFFTTLYILLVTGAFALLFWLIPTAIKYSIPCLGCIGSWTMTALLFITLPILFSWEKV
;
A
#
# COMPACT_ATOMS: atom_id res chain seq x y z
N MET A 1 -12.38 27.28 13.31
CA MET A 1 -11.18 26.95 12.52
C MET A 1 -10.34 25.96 13.32
N ASN A 2 -10.35 24.68 12.93
CA ASN A 2 -9.73 23.57 13.65
C ASN A 2 -8.37 23.24 13.00
N LEU A 3 -7.36 24.05 13.31
CA LEU A 3 -6.02 24.00 12.69
C LEU A 3 -5.07 22.92 13.27
N GLN A 4 -5.54 22.11 14.22
CA GLN A 4 -4.67 21.18 14.98
C GLN A 4 -4.60 19.76 14.37
N LEU A 5 -5.48 19.39 13.42
CA LEU A 5 -5.58 18.01 12.89
C LEU A 5 -5.00 17.79 11.48
N GLN A 6 -4.66 18.85 10.73
CA GLN A 6 -4.07 18.71 9.38
C GLN A 6 -2.57 18.34 9.41
N LYS A 7 -1.84 18.67 10.48
CA LYS A 7 -0.39 18.47 10.55
C LYS A 7 0.09 17.00 10.55
N PRO A 8 -0.60 16.01 11.14
CA PRO A 8 -0.14 14.61 11.09
C PRO A 8 -0.49 13.88 9.79
N MET A 9 -1.42 14.38 8.95
CA MET A 9 -1.87 13.65 7.75
C MET A 9 -0.87 13.70 6.59
N ILE A 10 -0.15 14.82 6.43
CA ILE A 10 0.88 14.99 5.38
C ILE A 10 2.03 13.98 5.55
N PRO A 11 2.66 13.84 6.75
CA PRO A 11 3.69 12.82 6.92
C PRO A 11 3.11 11.41 6.74
N LEU A 12 1.85 11.16 7.15
CA LEU A 12 1.18 9.86 7.00
C LEU A 12 0.94 9.48 5.53
N ALA A 13 0.66 10.46 4.66
CA ALA A 13 0.50 10.27 3.21
C ALA A 13 1.83 10.04 2.49
N LEU A 14 2.92 10.62 3.02
CA LEU A 14 4.26 10.47 2.47
C LEU A 14 4.83 9.07 2.72
N VAL A 15 4.51 8.43 3.86
CA VAL A 15 5.00 7.09 4.19
C VAL A 15 4.67 6.04 3.13
N PRO A 16 3.40 5.84 2.70
CA PRO A 16 3.06 4.85 1.67
C PRO A 16 3.71 5.17 0.32
N ALA A 17 3.83 6.45 -0.06
CA ALA A 17 4.47 6.84 -1.32
C ALA A 17 5.98 6.51 -1.34
N VAL A 18 6.70 6.84 -0.26
CA VAL A 18 8.13 6.53 -0.12
C VAL A 18 8.36 5.02 -0.03
N PHE A 19 7.50 4.30 0.71
CA PHE A 19 7.57 2.82 0.77
C PHE A 19 7.27 2.16 -0.57
N GLY A 20 6.32 2.68 -1.36
CA GLY A 20 6.03 2.18 -2.70
C GLY A 20 7.24 2.31 -3.64
N LEU A 21 7.96 3.43 -3.57
CA LEU A 21 9.19 3.65 -4.34
C LEU A 21 10.32 2.72 -3.89
N LEU A 22 10.55 2.61 -2.58
CA LEU A 22 11.57 1.72 -2.01
C LEU A 22 11.28 0.25 -2.33
N PHE A 23 10.01 -0.17 -2.24
CA PHE A 23 9.59 -1.52 -2.61
C PHE A 23 9.87 -1.81 -4.08
N SER A 24 9.62 -0.86 -4.98
CA SER A 24 9.93 -1.03 -6.41
C SER A 24 11.42 -1.22 -6.69
N ALA A 25 12.28 -0.47 -5.99
CA ALA A 25 13.72 -0.53 -6.16
C ALA A 25 14.31 -1.85 -5.63
N ILE A 26 13.80 -2.33 -4.49
CA ILE A 26 14.33 -3.53 -3.82
C ILE A 26 13.74 -4.82 -4.42
N SER A 27 12.48 -4.81 -4.85
CA SER A 27 11.80 -6.00 -5.40
C SER A 27 12.47 -6.56 -6.66
N ILE A 28 13.04 -5.71 -7.52
CA ILE A 28 13.75 -6.14 -8.73
C ILE A 28 15.00 -6.97 -8.39
N ILE A 29 15.68 -6.65 -7.29
CA ILE A 29 16.93 -7.31 -6.86
C ILE A 29 16.62 -8.65 -6.16
N CYS A 30 15.40 -8.81 -5.66
CA CYS A 30 15.02 -9.92 -4.81
C CYS A 30 14.32 -11.09 -5.53
N ILE A 31 14.05 -10.97 -6.83
CA ILE A 31 13.41 -12.04 -7.60
C ILE A 31 14.51 -12.94 -8.16
N PRO A 32 14.66 -14.20 -7.69
CA PRO A 32 15.62 -15.12 -8.28
C PRO A 32 15.29 -15.36 -9.77
N ALA A 33 16.31 -15.47 -10.61
CA ALA A 33 16.14 -15.59 -12.07
C ALA A 33 15.29 -16.80 -12.50
N GLU A 34 15.12 -17.79 -11.62
CA GLU A 34 14.34 -19.01 -11.83
C GLU A 34 12.85 -18.85 -11.50
N THR A 35 12.40 -17.68 -11.03
CA THR A 35 11.00 -17.49 -10.63
C THR A 35 10.08 -17.55 -11.86
N PRO A 36 9.04 -18.41 -11.87
CA PRO A 36 8.12 -18.49 -12.99
C PRO A 36 7.44 -17.14 -13.24
N LYS A 37 7.32 -16.74 -14.53
CA LYS A 37 6.72 -15.46 -14.94
C LYS A 37 5.29 -15.24 -14.44
N GLU A 38 4.58 -16.32 -14.19
CA GLU A 38 3.21 -16.32 -13.64
C GLU A 38 3.15 -15.77 -12.22
N ILE A 39 4.27 -15.79 -11.49
CA ILE A 39 4.35 -15.28 -10.12
C ILE A 39 4.81 -13.83 -10.10
N THR A 40 5.58 -13.41 -11.11
CA THR A 40 6.14 -12.05 -11.20
C THR A 40 5.25 -11.08 -11.95
N THR A 41 4.21 -11.57 -12.65
CA THR A 41 3.25 -10.75 -13.39
C THR A 41 1.80 -11.12 -13.06
N LEU A 42 0.92 -10.12 -13.05
CA LEU A 42 -0.53 -10.27 -12.98
C LEU A 42 -1.12 -9.60 -14.22
N PHE A 43 -1.86 -10.33 -15.05
CA PHE A 43 -2.36 -9.86 -16.36
C PHE A 43 -1.24 -9.29 -17.28
N GLY A 44 -0.02 -9.82 -17.19
CA GLY A 44 1.15 -9.32 -17.94
C GLY A 44 1.79 -8.05 -17.36
N ILE A 45 1.25 -7.52 -16.26
CA ILE A 45 1.80 -6.36 -15.55
C ILE A 45 2.70 -6.86 -14.40
N PRO A 46 3.95 -6.38 -14.28
CA PRO A 46 4.81 -6.73 -13.15
C PRO A 46 4.19 -6.36 -11.80
N TRP A 47 4.27 -7.25 -10.81
CA TRP A 47 3.78 -6.95 -9.44
C TRP A 47 4.43 -5.72 -8.82
N SER A 48 5.68 -5.44 -9.18
CA SER A 48 6.38 -4.20 -8.77
C SER A 48 5.66 -2.95 -9.29
N LEU A 49 5.17 -2.97 -10.54
CA LEU A 49 4.43 -1.86 -11.12
C LEU A 49 3.04 -1.70 -10.48
N ILE A 50 2.35 -2.82 -10.21
CA ILE A 50 1.08 -2.81 -9.48
C ILE A 50 1.27 -2.23 -8.08
N GLY A 51 2.35 -2.61 -7.40
CA GLY A 51 2.75 -2.04 -6.11
C GLY A 51 2.97 -0.54 -6.19
N ILE A 52 3.76 -0.05 -7.16
CA ILE A 52 4.01 1.38 -7.37
C ILE A 52 2.68 2.14 -7.55
N LEU A 53 1.83 1.66 -8.46
CA LEU A 53 0.55 2.31 -8.75
C LEU A 53 -0.38 2.29 -7.54
N GLY A 54 -0.46 1.16 -6.83
CA GLY A 54 -1.29 1.00 -5.64
C GLY A 54 -0.85 1.94 -4.52
N TYR A 55 0.42 1.92 -4.14
CA TYR A 55 0.96 2.78 -3.08
C TYR A 55 0.94 4.27 -3.43
N SER A 56 1.22 4.62 -4.69
CA SER A 56 1.09 6.01 -5.16
C SER A 56 -0.37 6.48 -5.10
N GLY A 57 -1.31 5.62 -5.52
CA GLY A 57 -2.74 5.89 -5.40
C GLY A 57 -3.20 6.08 -3.96
N MET A 58 -2.69 5.27 -3.02
CA MET A 58 -2.96 5.44 -1.58
C MET A 58 -2.44 6.78 -1.07
N GLY A 59 -1.21 7.15 -1.42
CA GLY A 59 -0.61 8.43 -1.04
C GLY A 59 -1.38 9.64 -1.57
N ILE A 60 -1.77 9.61 -2.86
CA ILE A 60 -2.58 10.67 -3.48
C ILE A 60 -3.96 10.76 -2.81
N SER A 61 -4.60 9.62 -2.53
CA SER A 61 -5.91 9.59 -1.88
C SER A 61 -5.86 10.20 -0.48
N LEU A 62 -4.84 9.85 0.32
CA LEU A 62 -4.57 10.44 1.63
C LEU A 62 -4.27 11.94 1.54
N TYR A 63 -3.48 12.36 0.56
CA TYR A 63 -3.19 13.78 0.34
C TYR A 63 -4.47 14.58 0.06
N MET A 64 -5.30 14.09 -0.87
CA MET A 64 -6.57 14.73 -1.23
C MET A 64 -7.57 14.74 -0.05
N LEU A 65 -7.56 13.72 0.79
CA LEU A 65 -8.33 13.69 2.04
C LEU A 65 -7.83 14.72 3.06
N GLY A 66 -6.53 15.01 3.10
CA GLY A 66 -5.95 16.04 3.94
C GLY A 66 -6.37 17.47 3.53
N GLU A 67 -6.54 17.71 2.23
CA GLU A 67 -7.07 18.97 1.70
C GLU A 67 -8.60 19.06 1.85
N ASN A 68 -9.33 17.97 1.57
CA ASN A 68 -10.78 17.94 1.64
C ASN A 68 -11.29 16.64 2.29
N PRO A 69 -11.39 16.59 3.63
CA PRO A 69 -11.75 15.37 4.36
C PRO A 69 -13.19 14.92 4.14
N SER A 70 -14.06 15.79 3.62
CA SER A 70 -15.46 15.45 3.32
C SER A 70 -15.64 14.66 2.02
N ASN A 71 -14.58 14.49 1.23
CA ASN A 71 -14.68 13.87 -0.09
C ASN A 71 -14.75 12.34 0.02
N LYS A 72 -15.98 11.82 -0.04
CA LYS A 72 -16.28 10.37 -0.01
C LYS A 72 -15.57 9.58 -1.11
N PHE A 73 -15.30 10.18 -2.27
CA PHE A 73 -14.63 9.47 -3.35
C PHE A 73 -13.20 9.06 -2.96
N PHE A 74 -12.41 10.00 -2.43
CA PHE A 74 -11.03 9.70 -2.02
C PHE A 74 -10.99 8.80 -0.78
N THR A 75 -11.95 8.93 0.13
CA THR A 75 -12.16 7.98 1.23
C THR A 75 -12.37 6.56 0.72
N THR A 76 -13.36 6.36 -0.16
CA THR A 76 -13.66 5.04 -0.72
C THR A 76 -12.49 4.49 -1.53
N LEU A 77 -11.84 5.33 -2.34
CA LEU A 77 -10.68 4.94 -3.12
C LEU A 77 -9.52 4.47 -2.22
N TYR A 78 -9.22 5.20 -1.16
CA TYR A 78 -8.19 4.82 -0.19
C TYR A 78 -8.52 3.49 0.50
N ILE A 79 -9.75 3.33 1.01
CA ILE A 79 -10.21 2.10 1.66
C ILE A 79 -10.09 0.91 0.70
N LEU A 80 -10.52 1.09 -0.55
CA LEU A 80 -10.51 0.05 -1.56
C LEU A 80 -9.09 -0.34 -1.95
N LEU A 81 -8.19 0.63 -2.11
CA LEU A 81 -6.78 0.38 -2.39
C LEU A 81 -6.11 -0.37 -1.23
N VAL A 82 -6.27 0.07 0.01
CA VAL A 82 -5.63 -0.56 1.18
C VAL A 82 -6.18 -1.98 1.41
N THR A 83 -7.50 -2.16 1.36
CA THR A 83 -8.14 -3.47 1.54
C THR A 83 -7.78 -4.42 0.40
N GLY A 84 -7.79 -3.93 -0.84
CA GLY A 84 -7.39 -4.71 -2.01
C GLY A 84 -5.91 -5.13 -1.95
N ALA A 85 -5.02 -4.22 -1.57
CA ALA A 85 -3.61 -4.53 -1.38
C ALA A 85 -3.41 -5.57 -0.27
N PHE A 86 -4.10 -5.43 0.86
CA PHE A 86 -4.03 -6.41 1.94
C PHE A 86 -4.49 -7.81 1.49
N ALA A 87 -5.61 -7.90 0.76
CA ALA A 87 -6.11 -9.16 0.22
C ALA A 87 -5.14 -9.80 -0.80
N LEU A 88 -4.58 -9.00 -1.71
CA LEU A 88 -3.59 -9.46 -2.68
C LEU A 88 -2.32 -9.97 -2.01
N LEU A 89 -1.82 -9.26 -1.01
CA LEU A 89 -0.65 -9.68 -0.25
C LEU A 89 -0.92 -10.96 0.53
N PHE A 90 -2.09 -11.08 1.17
CA PHE A 90 -2.47 -12.29 1.88
C PHE A 90 -2.51 -13.52 0.95
N TRP A 91 -3.01 -13.33 -0.27
CA TRP A 91 -2.99 -14.36 -1.31
C TRP A 91 -1.58 -14.71 -1.80
N LEU A 92 -0.66 -13.75 -1.80
CA LEU A 92 0.75 -13.96 -2.19
C LEU A 92 1.59 -14.67 -1.13
N ILE A 93 1.24 -14.63 0.15
CA ILE A 93 1.98 -15.28 1.25
C ILE A 93 2.26 -16.77 0.99
N PRO A 94 1.27 -17.65 0.73
CA PRO A 94 1.52 -19.07 0.51
C PRO A 94 2.42 -19.32 -0.70
N THR A 95 2.27 -18.51 -1.75
CA THR A 95 3.13 -18.57 -2.94
C THR A 95 4.57 -18.18 -2.58
N ALA A 96 4.77 -17.08 -1.85
CA ALA A 96 6.09 -16.64 -1.41
C ALA A 96 6.80 -17.68 -0.53
N ILE A 97 6.06 -18.36 0.36
CA ILE A 97 6.58 -19.47 1.18
C ILE A 97 6.99 -20.65 0.30
N LYS A 98 6.14 -21.04 -0.67
CA LYS A 98 6.40 -22.18 -1.57
C LYS A 98 7.68 -22.02 -2.38
N TYR A 99 8.01 -20.80 -2.79
CA TYR A 99 9.19 -20.50 -3.61
C TYR A 99 10.38 -19.97 -2.80
N SER A 100 10.33 -20.02 -1.46
CA SER A 100 11.39 -19.50 -0.59
C SER A 100 11.86 -18.11 -0.99
N ILE A 101 10.90 -17.21 -1.25
CA ILE A 101 11.14 -15.79 -1.57
C ILE A 101 10.84 -14.91 -0.34
N PRO A 102 11.39 -15.13 0.87
CA PRO A 102 11.25 -14.16 1.95
C PRO A 102 12.24 -13.03 1.68
N CYS A 103 11.93 -12.21 0.69
CA CYS A 103 12.71 -11.03 0.41
C CYS A 103 12.45 -9.96 1.46
N LEU A 104 13.50 -9.30 1.96
CA LEU A 104 13.35 -8.30 3.02
C LEU A 104 12.40 -7.16 2.60
N GLY A 105 12.39 -6.82 1.30
CA GLY A 105 11.43 -5.88 0.71
C GLY A 105 9.98 -6.39 0.71
N CYS A 106 9.75 -7.68 0.49
CA CYS A 106 8.45 -8.34 0.50
C CYS A 106 7.84 -8.28 1.90
N ILE A 107 8.65 -8.64 2.91
CA ILE A 107 8.28 -8.56 4.32
C ILE A 107 7.95 -7.11 4.70
N GLY A 108 8.80 -6.14 4.31
CA GLY A 108 8.55 -4.73 4.58
C GLY A 108 7.22 -4.23 3.97
N SER A 109 6.91 -4.62 2.74
CA SER A 109 5.64 -4.29 2.09
C SER A 109 4.43 -4.92 2.80
N TRP A 110 4.57 -6.17 3.28
CA TRP A 110 3.53 -6.83 4.08
C TRP A 110 3.27 -6.11 5.39
N THR A 111 4.33 -5.80 6.14
CA THR A 111 4.22 -5.07 7.41
C THR A 111 3.59 -3.71 7.18
N MET A 112 4.01 -2.98 6.13
CA MET A 112 3.47 -1.66 5.84
C MET A 112 1.99 -1.71 5.45
N THR A 113 1.60 -2.64 4.58
CA THR A 113 0.18 -2.77 4.19
C THR A 113 -0.69 -3.21 5.37
N ALA A 114 -0.18 -4.10 6.23
CA ALA A 114 -0.88 -4.49 7.46
C ALA A 114 -1.07 -3.29 8.40
N LEU A 115 -0.06 -2.43 8.56
CA LEU A 115 -0.18 -1.21 9.36
C LEU A 115 -1.18 -0.22 8.77
N LEU A 116 -1.18 -0.01 7.45
CA LEU A 116 -2.18 0.81 6.76
C LEU A 116 -3.60 0.25 6.94
N PHE A 117 -3.73 -1.07 6.93
CA PHE A 117 -5.02 -1.73 7.14
C PHE A 117 -5.53 -1.63 8.59
N ILE A 118 -4.64 -1.71 9.57
CA ILE A 118 -5.01 -1.55 10.99
C ILE A 118 -5.37 -0.08 11.32
N THR A 119 -4.73 0.87 10.63
CA THR A 119 -4.98 2.31 10.85
C THR A 119 -6.21 2.85 10.14
N LEU A 120 -6.76 2.12 9.16
CA LEU A 120 -8.04 2.42 8.49
C LEU A 120 -9.18 2.77 9.48
N PRO A 121 -9.57 1.89 10.42
CA PRO A 121 -10.66 2.18 11.36
C PRO A 121 -10.35 3.37 12.27
N ILE A 122 -9.08 3.61 12.60
CA ILE A 122 -8.66 4.76 13.42
C ILE A 122 -8.90 6.06 12.65
N LEU A 123 -8.53 6.12 11.36
CA LEU A 123 -8.74 7.28 10.50
C LEU A 123 -10.23 7.63 10.34
N PHE A 124 -11.09 6.63 10.19
CA PHE A 124 -12.52 6.84 9.94
C PHE A 124 -13.40 6.90 11.19
N SER A 125 -12.86 6.58 12.38
CA SER A 125 -13.57 6.80 13.65
C SER A 125 -13.76 8.29 13.95
N TRP A 126 -12.90 9.17 13.41
CA TRP A 126 -12.97 10.63 13.59
C TRP A 126 -14.12 11.29 12.84
N GLU A 127 -14.72 10.63 11.84
CA GLU A 127 -15.84 11.18 11.07
C GLU A 127 -17.18 11.11 11.84
N LYS A 128 -17.22 10.36 12.95
CA LYS A 128 -18.43 10.17 13.78
C LYS A 128 -18.51 11.06 15.01
N VAL A 129 -17.57 11.98 15.22
CA VAL A 129 -17.53 12.95 16.34
C VAL A 129 -17.67 14.36 15.78
#